data_AF-C6BQT0-F1
#
_entry.id   AF-C6BQT0-F1
#
_cell.length_a   1.000
_cell.length_b   1.000
_cell.length_c   1.000
_cell.angle_alpha   90.00
_cell.angle_beta   90.00
_cell.angle_gamma   90.00
#
_symmetry.space_group_name_H-M   'P 1'
#
loop_
_entity.id
_entity.type
_entity.pdbx_description
1 polymer ?
#
loop_
_entity_poly.entity_id
_entity_poly.type
_entity_poly.pdbx_seq_one_letter_code
_entity_poly.pdbx_strand_id
1 'polypeptide(L)'
;MDLDESSIGRIAQATEEIWQSQNRVVAEFIAIGARLVHIDGIIMGSLTRTLGDETVARKRGSAMLSSYASTVLRMTDSRVALYINIYRKFANNSRAITNLTLGEMKILARKDITDDEVDKVIEHKLKTDSFKREDIRPIIEKLRKTEEDLTNTGLQLQVTQEELNENLNNNRDLEAQIRTLAAQLTVSQEEVANRQRAMDEAQLQVTRSSSTVSTLQQEIDRLTRERNALAARAESGQPAAVKETVEVHVLPPGLQTLDDALQEANRRLEAANEDVKRKQDELDRLNLEIAQQQDDINSSADARAKMITLVADIESVAHKYQSAQLTAIFANASAECRPILEGLAGVLTKFLGEVNAALATTETTNRVSRRTRT
;
A
#
# COMPACT_ATOMS: atom_id res chain seq x y z
N MET A 1 31.38 40.77 -41.77
CA MET A 1 32.55 40.18 -42.46
C MET A 1 31.92 39.12 -43.31
N ASP A 2 31.50 39.51 -44.51
CA ASP A 2 30.46 38.77 -45.23
C ASP A 2 31.19 37.90 -46.25
N LEU A 3 31.17 36.59 -45.99
CA LEU A 3 31.75 35.58 -46.88
C LEU A 3 30.95 35.57 -48.18
N ASP A 4 31.64 35.52 -49.32
CA ASP A 4 31.00 35.35 -50.63
C ASP A 4 30.41 33.94 -50.76
N GLU A 5 29.32 33.82 -51.53
CA GLU A 5 28.56 32.57 -51.70
C GLU A 5 29.42 31.40 -52.21
N SER A 6 30.43 31.70 -53.04
CA SER A 6 31.41 30.72 -53.53
C SER A 6 32.32 30.19 -52.41
N SER A 7 32.72 31.03 -51.47
CA SER A 7 33.47 30.60 -50.29
C SER A 7 32.60 29.82 -49.30
N ILE A 8 31.33 30.21 -49.13
CA ILE A 8 30.36 29.45 -48.33
C ILE A 8 30.18 28.03 -48.92
N GLY A 9 30.01 27.92 -50.24
CA GLY A 9 29.89 26.63 -50.93
C GLY A 9 31.12 25.74 -50.76
N ARG A 10 32.33 26.31 -50.88
CA ARG A 10 33.59 25.55 -50.64
C ARG A 10 33.75 25.10 -49.19
N ILE A 11 33.35 25.93 -48.23
CA ILE A 11 33.35 25.57 -46.80
C ILE A 11 32.36 24.43 -46.54
N ALA A 12 31.15 24.50 -47.10
CA ALA A 12 30.15 23.45 -46.95
C ALA A 12 30.64 22.11 -47.54
N GLN A 13 31.25 22.15 -48.73
CA GLN A 13 31.86 20.96 -49.34
C GLN A 13 32.98 20.37 -48.47
N ALA A 14 33.91 21.19 -48.01
CA ALA A 14 34.99 20.73 -47.12
C ALA A 14 34.44 20.15 -45.81
N THR A 15 33.35 20.72 -45.27
CA THR A 15 32.69 20.22 -44.06
C THR A 15 32.10 18.83 -44.27
N GLU A 16 31.44 18.61 -45.41
CA GLU A 16 30.88 17.30 -45.78
C GLU A 16 31.99 16.24 -45.95
N GLU A 17 33.09 16.58 -46.63
CA GLU A 17 34.24 15.68 -46.79
C GLU A 17 34.88 15.29 -45.45
N ILE A 18 34.94 16.23 -44.50
CA ILE A 18 35.40 15.97 -43.13
C ILE A 18 34.45 15.02 -42.41
N TRP A 19 33.13 15.25 -42.50
CA TRP A 19 32.12 14.40 -41.89
C TRP A 19 32.19 12.95 -42.43
N GLN A 20 32.29 12.79 -43.74
CA GLN A 20 32.46 11.47 -44.36
C GLN A 20 33.76 10.78 -43.94
N SER A 21 34.86 11.54 -43.83
CA SER A 21 36.14 10.99 -43.34
C SER A 21 36.03 10.51 -41.89
N GLN A 22 35.31 11.24 -41.03
CA GLN A 22 35.08 10.81 -39.65
C GLN A 22 34.28 9.51 -39.58
N ASN A 23 33.20 9.39 -40.36
CA ASN A 23 32.41 8.16 -40.44
C ASN A 23 33.24 6.97 -40.95
N ARG A 24 34.10 7.21 -41.95
CA ARG A 24 35.04 6.19 -42.44
C ARG A 24 36.01 5.74 -41.36
N VAL A 25 36.54 6.65 -40.55
CA VAL A 25 37.42 6.30 -39.42
C VAL A 25 36.72 5.37 -38.43
N VAL A 26 35.45 5.62 -38.11
CA VAL A 26 34.65 4.74 -37.23
C VAL A 26 34.47 3.36 -37.86
N ALA A 27 34.10 3.29 -39.13
CA ALA A 27 33.93 2.02 -39.85
C ALA A 27 35.23 1.21 -39.91
N GLU A 28 36.36 1.85 -40.22
CA GLU A 28 37.68 1.21 -40.21
C GLU A 28 38.08 0.75 -38.80
N PHE A 29 37.69 1.49 -37.76
CA PHE A 29 37.95 1.09 -36.38
C PHE A 29 37.24 -0.22 -36.04
N ILE A 30 35.97 -0.37 -36.43
CA ILE A 30 35.20 -1.61 -36.29
C ILE A 30 35.83 -2.74 -37.13
N ALA A 31 36.25 -2.46 -38.36
CA ALA A 31 36.90 -3.45 -39.23
C ALA A 31 38.22 -3.97 -38.66
N ILE A 32 39.06 -3.10 -38.06
CA ILE A 32 40.28 -3.50 -37.36
C ILE A 32 39.93 -4.42 -36.18
N GLY A 33 38.92 -4.06 -35.38
CA GLY A 33 38.45 -4.88 -34.26
C GLY A 33 37.97 -6.27 -34.72
N ALA A 34 37.22 -6.35 -35.82
CA ALA A 34 36.77 -7.61 -36.41
C ALA A 34 37.95 -8.52 -36.78
N ARG A 35 38.97 -7.96 -37.43
CA ARG A 35 40.19 -8.70 -37.81
C ARG A 35 40.97 -9.17 -36.59
N LEU A 36 41.08 -8.36 -35.55
CA LEU A 36 41.74 -8.74 -34.29
C LEU A 36 41.00 -9.88 -33.58
N VAL A 37 39.66 -9.85 -33.53
CA VAL A 37 38.86 -10.96 -32.99
C VAL A 37 39.02 -12.23 -33.83
N HIS A 38 39.10 -12.10 -35.16
CA HIS A 38 39.36 -13.25 -36.02
C HIS A 38 40.75 -13.87 -35.78
N ILE A 39 41.78 -13.05 -35.62
CA ILE A 39 43.14 -13.51 -35.26
C ILE A 39 43.13 -14.21 -33.90
N ASP A 40 42.49 -13.61 -32.89
CA ASP A 40 42.30 -14.21 -31.57
C ASP A 40 41.61 -15.58 -31.67
N GLY A 41 40.55 -15.67 -32.47
CA GLY A 41 39.82 -16.92 -32.73
C GLY A 41 40.69 -18.00 -33.39
N ILE A 42 41.54 -17.64 -34.35
CA ILE A 42 42.48 -18.59 -34.99
C ILE A 42 43.51 -19.10 -33.97
N ILE A 43 44.10 -18.20 -33.17
CA ILE A 43 45.09 -18.56 -32.14
C ILE A 43 44.45 -19.48 -31.10
N MET A 44 43.30 -19.08 -30.54
CA MET A 44 42.58 -19.85 -29.54
C MET A 44 42.13 -21.20 -30.08
N GLY A 45 41.53 -21.25 -31.27
CA GLY A 45 41.09 -22.50 -31.91
C GLY A 45 42.24 -23.46 -32.21
N SER A 46 43.44 -22.96 -32.50
CA SER A 46 44.63 -23.80 -32.61
C SER A 46 45.08 -24.33 -31.25
N LEU A 47 45.15 -23.48 -30.23
CA LEU A 47 45.68 -23.86 -28.92
C LEU A 47 44.74 -24.80 -28.15
N THR A 48 43.43 -24.60 -28.24
CA THR A 48 42.44 -25.49 -27.62
C THR A 48 42.53 -26.90 -28.21
N ARG A 49 42.72 -27.01 -29.54
CA ARG A 49 42.92 -28.31 -30.21
C ARG A 49 44.22 -29.01 -29.78
N THR A 50 45.30 -28.25 -29.55
CA THR A 50 46.60 -28.82 -29.19
C THR A 50 46.74 -29.15 -27.71
N LEU A 51 46.19 -28.32 -26.83
CA LEU A 51 46.44 -28.41 -25.37
C LEU A 51 45.32 -29.12 -24.61
N GLY A 52 44.10 -29.19 -25.14
CA GLY A 52 42.93 -29.79 -24.50
C GLY A 52 42.39 -29.03 -23.28
N ASP A 53 43.26 -28.35 -22.52
CA ASP A 53 42.90 -27.49 -21.37
C ASP A 53 42.59 -26.06 -21.84
N GLU A 54 41.34 -25.65 -21.67
CA GLU A 54 40.82 -24.33 -22.06
C GLU A 54 41.48 -23.17 -21.29
N THR A 55 41.81 -23.36 -20.01
CA THR A 55 42.38 -22.29 -19.16
C THR A 55 43.82 -22.00 -19.57
N VAL A 56 44.60 -23.05 -19.79
CA VAL A 56 45.99 -22.94 -20.27
C VAL A 56 46.02 -22.41 -21.70
N ALA A 57 45.13 -22.88 -22.57
CA ALA A 57 44.99 -22.38 -23.93
C ALA A 57 44.66 -20.88 -23.95
N ARG A 58 43.75 -20.42 -23.08
CA ARG A 58 43.38 -18.99 -22.99
C ARG A 58 44.55 -18.12 -22.55
N LYS A 59 45.28 -18.52 -21.51
CA LYS A 59 46.45 -17.76 -21.01
C LYS A 59 47.54 -17.67 -22.08
N ARG A 60 47.85 -18.79 -22.75
CA ARG A 60 48.87 -18.85 -23.80
C ARG A 60 48.42 -18.11 -25.06
N GLY A 61 47.15 -18.21 -25.42
CA GLY A 61 46.57 -17.51 -26.57
C GLY A 61 46.60 -16.00 -26.41
N SER A 62 46.23 -15.50 -25.23
CA SER A 62 46.33 -14.07 -24.92
C SER A 62 47.77 -13.57 -25.02
N ALA A 63 48.75 -14.33 -24.53
CA ALA A 63 50.17 -13.95 -24.63
C ALA A 63 50.66 -13.93 -26.09
N MET A 64 50.23 -14.89 -26.91
CA MET A 64 50.57 -14.93 -28.34
C MET A 64 49.92 -13.77 -29.11
N LEU A 65 48.67 -13.42 -28.80
CA LEU A 65 47.99 -12.28 -29.40
C LEU A 65 48.69 -10.96 -29.04
N SER A 66 49.05 -10.74 -27.77
CA SER A 66 49.81 -9.57 -27.33
C SER A 66 51.18 -9.49 -28.02
N SER A 67 51.91 -10.60 -28.12
CA SER A 67 53.21 -10.66 -28.80
C SER A 67 53.09 -10.37 -30.31
N TYR A 68 52.07 -10.93 -30.97
CA TYR A 68 51.80 -10.67 -32.38
C TYR A 68 51.42 -9.20 -32.61
N ALA A 69 50.54 -8.65 -31.78
CA ALA A 69 50.09 -7.27 -31.93
C ALA A 69 51.22 -6.25 -31.68
N SER A 70 52.08 -6.49 -30.70
CA SER A 70 53.23 -5.61 -30.42
C SER A 70 54.30 -5.70 -31.51
N THR A 71 54.61 -6.90 -32.01
CA THR A 71 55.71 -7.12 -32.96
C THR A 71 55.31 -6.79 -34.41
N VAL A 72 54.15 -7.27 -34.85
CA VAL A 72 53.71 -7.16 -36.25
C VAL A 72 52.88 -5.90 -36.47
N LEU A 73 51.89 -5.65 -35.61
CA LEU A 73 50.97 -4.53 -35.77
C LEU A 73 51.47 -3.24 -35.10
N ARG A 74 52.54 -3.32 -34.29
CA ARG A 74 53.06 -2.20 -33.48
C ARG A 74 51.98 -1.55 -32.61
N MET A 75 51.09 -2.37 -32.08
CA MET A 75 49.98 -1.96 -31.22
C MET A 75 50.26 -2.35 -29.77
N THR A 76 49.90 -1.49 -28.83
CA THR A 76 49.91 -1.83 -27.40
C THR A 76 48.72 -2.69 -27.03
N ASP A 77 48.87 -3.52 -26.00
CA ASP A 77 47.81 -4.39 -25.49
C ASP A 77 46.52 -3.62 -25.16
N SER A 78 46.65 -2.44 -24.54
CA SER A 78 45.52 -1.55 -24.24
C SER A 78 44.77 -1.11 -25.49
N ARG A 79 45.49 -0.88 -26.60
CA ARG A 79 44.90 -0.47 -27.88
C ARG A 79 44.21 -1.67 -28.55
N VAL A 80 44.82 -2.85 -28.54
CA VAL A 80 44.22 -4.10 -29.03
C VAL A 80 42.92 -4.41 -28.28
N ALA A 81 42.95 -4.35 -26.95
CA ALA A 81 41.78 -4.57 -26.10
C ALA A 81 40.66 -3.55 -26.43
N LEU A 82 41.01 -2.29 -26.67
CA LEU A 82 40.03 -1.28 -27.06
C LEU A 82 39.33 -1.60 -28.38
N TYR A 83 40.09 -1.96 -29.43
CA TYR A 83 39.50 -2.36 -30.73
C TYR A 83 38.59 -3.57 -30.60
N ILE A 84 39.05 -4.59 -29.87
CA ILE A 84 38.28 -5.82 -29.63
C ILE A 84 36.98 -5.50 -28.85
N ASN A 85 37.06 -4.69 -27.79
CA ASN A 85 35.89 -4.36 -26.97
C ASN A 85 34.87 -3.53 -27.74
N ILE A 86 35.30 -2.51 -28.48
CA ILE A 86 34.40 -1.70 -29.31
C ILE A 86 33.73 -2.56 -30.38
N TYR A 87 34.50 -3.42 -31.07
CA TYR A 87 33.91 -4.35 -32.04
C TYR A 87 32.89 -5.28 -31.39
N ARG A 88 33.26 -5.97 -30.29
CA ARG A 88 32.35 -6.90 -29.59
C ARG A 88 31.06 -6.22 -29.12
N LYS A 89 31.13 -4.95 -28.71
CA LYS A 89 29.98 -4.18 -28.22
C LYS A 89 29.09 -3.63 -29.32
N PHE A 90 29.68 -3.10 -30.41
CA PHE A 90 28.93 -2.32 -31.41
C PHE A 90 28.80 -2.99 -32.78
N ALA A 91 29.44 -4.13 -33.04
CA ALA A 91 29.41 -4.78 -34.36
C ALA A 91 27.98 -5.02 -34.90
N ASN A 92 27.04 -5.32 -34.01
CA ASN A 92 25.64 -5.58 -34.35
C ASN A 92 24.73 -4.36 -34.17
N ASN A 93 25.24 -3.23 -33.68
CA ASN A 93 24.45 -2.02 -33.45
C ASN A 93 24.77 -0.98 -34.53
N SER A 94 24.05 -1.05 -35.65
CA SER A 94 24.21 -0.12 -36.78
C SER A 94 23.94 1.34 -36.37
N ARG A 95 22.98 1.56 -35.46
CA ARG A 95 22.67 2.90 -34.94
C ARG A 95 23.85 3.50 -34.18
N ALA A 96 24.54 2.70 -33.37
CA ALA A 96 25.75 3.13 -32.68
C ALA A 96 26.85 3.50 -33.68
N ILE A 97 27.07 2.67 -34.71
CA ILE A 97 28.11 2.90 -35.72
C ILE A 97 27.89 4.22 -36.49
N THR A 98 26.64 4.55 -36.82
CA THR A 98 26.32 5.75 -37.60
C THR A 98 26.28 7.02 -36.74
N ASN A 99 25.83 6.94 -35.49
CA ASN A 99 25.51 8.13 -34.69
C ASN A 99 26.55 8.46 -33.62
N LEU A 100 27.39 7.50 -33.21
CA LEU A 100 28.38 7.72 -32.16
C LEU A 100 29.75 8.01 -32.73
N THR A 101 30.46 8.94 -32.08
CA THR A 101 31.88 9.16 -32.36
C THR A 101 32.72 8.09 -31.66
N LEU A 102 33.94 7.86 -32.14
CA LEU A 102 34.88 6.91 -31.51
C LEU A 102 35.13 7.21 -30.02
N GLY A 103 35.14 8.50 -29.65
CA GLY A 103 35.33 8.92 -28.25
C GLY A 103 34.18 8.50 -27.35
N GLU A 104 32.95 8.56 -27.85
CA GLU A 104 31.72 8.14 -27.16
C GLU A 104 31.65 6.62 -27.07
N MET A 105 31.92 5.92 -28.19
CA MET A 105 32.01 4.45 -28.21
C MET A 105 33.02 3.93 -27.20
N LYS A 106 34.18 4.58 -27.04
CA LYS A 106 35.17 4.20 -26.02
C LYS A 106 34.63 4.30 -24.58
N ILE A 107 33.74 5.25 -24.30
CA ILE A 107 33.12 5.39 -22.98
C ILE A 107 32.08 4.30 -22.77
N LEU A 108 31.30 4.02 -23.81
CA LEU A 108 30.18 3.08 -23.83
C LEU A 108 30.62 1.61 -23.99
N ALA A 109 31.85 1.35 -24.44
CA ALA A 109 32.42 0.00 -24.56
C ALA A 109 32.81 -0.65 -23.21
N ARG A 110 32.49 -0.01 -22.08
CA ARG A 110 32.75 -0.60 -20.76
C ARG A 110 31.75 -1.72 -20.48
N LYS A 111 32.20 -2.73 -19.75
CA LYS A 111 31.42 -3.95 -19.48
C LYS A 111 30.19 -3.72 -18.61
N ASP A 112 30.21 -2.67 -17.80
CA ASP A 112 29.11 -2.29 -16.92
C ASP A 112 27.96 -1.64 -17.67
N ILE A 113 28.13 -1.25 -18.94
CA ILE A 113 27.12 -0.55 -19.71
C ILE A 113 26.33 -1.56 -20.54
N THR A 114 25.01 -1.57 -20.44
CA THR A 114 24.13 -2.49 -21.18
C THR A 114 23.88 -2.01 -22.62
N ASP A 115 23.36 -2.87 -23.49
CA ASP A 115 23.01 -2.47 -24.86
C ASP A 115 21.82 -1.50 -24.86
N ASP A 116 20.87 -1.66 -23.94
CA ASP A 116 19.73 -0.74 -23.76
C ASP A 116 20.18 0.66 -23.34
N GLU A 117 21.16 0.76 -22.43
CA GLU A 117 21.77 2.04 -22.03
C GLU A 117 22.44 2.74 -23.21
N VAL A 118 23.10 1.98 -24.10
CA VAL A 118 23.70 2.52 -25.33
C VAL A 118 22.62 3.12 -26.23
N ASP A 119 21.53 2.39 -26.47
CA ASP A 119 20.45 2.86 -27.33
C ASP A 119 19.75 4.09 -26.75
N LYS A 120 19.57 4.16 -25.43
CA LYS A 120 19.03 5.35 -24.75
C LYS A 120 19.96 6.57 -24.87
N VAL A 121 21.27 6.37 -24.79
CA VAL A 121 22.24 7.45 -25.03
C VAL A 121 22.17 7.94 -26.48
N ILE A 122 22.02 7.04 -27.45
CA ILE A 122 21.83 7.41 -28.87
C ILE A 122 20.52 8.19 -29.06
N GLU A 123 19.43 7.73 -28.45
CA GLU A 123 18.14 8.45 -28.49
C GLU A 123 18.25 9.85 -27.91
N HIS A 124 18.96 10.01 -26.78
CA HIS A 124 19.19 11.31 -26.18
C HIS A 124 20.04 12.21 -27.07
N LYS A 125 21.10 11.66 -27.69
CA LYS A 125 21.96 12.39 -28.64
C LYS A 125 21.16 12.88 -29.85
N LEU A 126 20.29 12.05 -30.41
CA LEU A 126 19.47 12.42 -31.57
C LEU A 126 18.41 13.49 -31.26
N LYS A 127 17.99 13.59 -29.98
CA LYS A 127 17.01 14.60 -29.52
C LYS A 127 17.65 15.92 -29.08
N THR A 128 18.96 15.95 -28.84
CA THR A 128 19.66 17.09 -28.23
C THR A 128 20.84 17.52 -29.10
N ASP A 129 20.71 18.68 -29.75
CA ASP A 129 21.76 19.25 -30.62
C ASP A 129 23.07 19.62 -29.89
N SER A 130 23.02 19.77 -28.57
CA SER A 130 24.17 20.15 -27.73
C SER A 130 24.85 18.98 -27.01
N PHE A 131 24.59 17.75 -27.43
CA PHE A 131 25.11 16.55 -26.76
C PHE A 131 26.65 16.55 -26.67
N LYS A 132 27.18 16.47 -25.44
CA LYS A 132 28.61 16.31 -25.20
C LYS A 132 28.94 14.93 -24.69
N ARG A 133 30.18 14.52 -24.97
CA ARG A 133 30.77 13.27 -24.47
C ARG A 133 30.71 13.14 -22.93
N GLU A 134 30.77 14.26 -22.22
CA GLU A 134 30.72 14.32 -20.76
C GLU A 134 29.33 13.95 -20.20
N ASP A 135 28.27 14.16 -20.98
CA ASP A 135 26.89 13.93 -20.59
C ASP A 135 26.52 12.44 -20.55
N ILE A 136 27.32 11.58 -21.20
CA ILE A 136 27.08 10.12 -21.26
C ILE A 136 26.96 9.51 -19.86
N ARG A 137 27.88 9.86 -18.94
CA ARG A 137 27.89 9.27 -17.60
C ARG A 137 26.67 9.72 -16.77
N PRO A 138 26.34 11.02 -16.66
CA PRO A 138 25.11 11.47 -16.01
C PRO A 138 23.84 10.84 -16.59
N ILE A 139 23.77 10.64 -17.91
CA ILE A 139 22.59 10.02 -18.54
C ILE A 139 22.44 8.58 -18.07
N ILE A 140 23.51 7.79 -18.12
CA ILE A 140 23.49 6.38 -17.67
C ILE A 140 23.13 6.29 -16.19
N GLU A 141 23.70 7.16 -15.35
CA GLU A 141 23.41 7.15 -13.91
C GLU A 141 21.95 7.51 -13.61
N LYS A 142 21.39 8.48 -14.34
CA LYS A 142 19.95 8.80 -14.24
C LYS A 142 19.09 7.63 -14.69
N LEU A 143 19.44 6.95 -15.78
CA LEU A 143 18.70 5.77 -16.27
C LEU A 143 18.67 4.66 -15.22
N ARG A 144 19.82 4.32 -14.65
CA ARG A 144 19.92 3.31 -13.58
C ARG A 144 19.08 3.69 -12.37
N LYS A 145 19.15 4.95 -11.95
CA LYS A 145 18.35 5.43 -10.83
C LYS A 145 16.85 5.34 -11.13
N THR A 146 16.42 5.71 -12.34
CA THR A 146 15.01 5.57 -12.73
C THR A 146 14.54 4.13 -12.81
N GLU A 147 15.39 3.20 -13.26
CA GLU A 147 15.07 1.76 -13.28
C GLU A 147 14.98 1.19 -11.86
N GLU A 148 15.88 1.59 -10.97
CA GLU A 148 15.84 1.22 -9.56
C GLU A 148 14.57 1.77 -8.88
N ASP A 149 14.25 3.05 -9.11
CA ASP A 149 13.04 3.69 -8.58
C ASP A 149 11.77 3.01 -9.11
N LEU A 150 11.73 2.64 -10.40
CA LEU A 150 10.62 1.90 -10.99
C LEU A 150 10.47 0.49 -10.40
N THR A 151 11.59 -0.20 -10.19
CA THR A 151 11.60 -1.53 -9.57
C THR A 151 11.10 -1.46 -8.14
N ASN A 152 11.58 -0.49 -7.37
CA ASN A 152 11.14 -0.24 -5.99
C ASN A 152 9.66 0.12 -5.92
N THR A 153 9.19 0.97 -6.84
CA THR A 153 7.77 1.33 -6.94
C THR A 153 6.90 0.13 -7.31
N GLY A 154 7.39 -0.72 -8.23
CA GLY A 154 6.72 -1.98 -8.61
C GLY A 154 6.59 -2.95 -7.44
N LEU A 155 7.64 -3.08 -6.62
CA LEU A 155 7.60 -3.90 -5.40
C LEU A 155 6.64 -3.33 -4.36
N GLN A 156 6.62 -2.02 -4.14
CA GLN A 156 5.65 -1.37 -3.24
C GLN A 156 4.21 -1.58 -3.73
N LEU A 157 3.98 -1.46 -5.03
CA LEU A 157 2.66 -1.71 -5.63
C LEU A 157 2.24 -3.18 -5.42
N GLN A 158 3.16 -4.13 -5.57
CA GLN A 158 2.88 -5.53 -5.31
C GLN A 158 2.51 -5.77 -3.83
N VAL A 159 3.29 -5.22 -2.88
CA VAL A 159 3.01 -5.36 -1.45
C VAL A 159 1.65 -4.75 -1.10
N THR A 160 1.36 -3.54 -1.57
CA THR A 160 0.06 -2.89 -1.32
C THR A 160 -1.10 -3.66 -1.96
N GLN A 161 -0.88 -4.31 -3.11
CA GLN A 161 -1.89 -5.18 -3.73
C GLN A 161 -2.13 -6.45 -2.90
N GLU A 162 -1.07 -7.04 -2.34
CA GLU A 162 -1.16 -8.19 -1.44
C GLU A 162 -1.91 -7.83 -0.15
N GLU A 163 -1.56 -6.69 0.48
CA GLU A 163 -2.27 -6.16 1.65
C GLU A 163 -3.75 -5.85 1.35
N LEU A 164 -4.05 -5.29 0.17
CA LEU A 164 -5.43 -5.03 -0.24
C LEU A 164 -6.22 -6.34 -0.40
N ASN A 165 -5.61 -7.36 -1.01
CA ASN A 165 -6.24 -8.67 -1.18
C ASN A 165 -6.49 -9.36 0.18
N GLU A 166 -5.54 -9.26 1.11
CA GLU A 166 -5.69 -9.77 2.47
C GLU A 166 -6.83 -9.05 3.21
N ASN A 167 -6.88 -7.72 3.13
CA ASN A 167 -7.98 -6.93 3.70
C ASN A 167 -9.34 -7.27 3.08
N LEU A 168 -9.40 -7.49 1.76
CA LEU A 168 -10.63 -7.92 1.09
C LEU A 168 -11.10 -9.30 1.56
N ASN A 169 -10.17 -10.24 1.78
CA ASN A 169 -10.51 -11.56 2.32
C ASN A 169 -10.99 -11.45 3.77
N ASN A 170 -10.30 -10.69 4.61
CA ASN A 170 -10.72 -10.43 5.99
C ASN A 170 -12.12 -9.79 6.04
N ASN A 171 -12.41 -8.85 5.14
CA ASN A 171 -13.73 -8.22 5.06
C ASN A 171 -14.82 -9.23 4.65
N ARG A 172 -14.55 -10.10 3.67
CA ARG A 172 -15.47 -11.19 3.30
C ARG A 172 -15.74 -12.14 4.46
N ASP A 173 -14.72 -12.49 5.23
CA ASP A 173 -14.85 -13.36 6.41
C ASP A 173 -15.68 -12.68 7.50
N LEU A 174 -15.45 -11.39 7.75
CA LEU A 174 -16.26 -10.59 8.68
C LEU A 174 -17.72 -10.48 8.22
N GLU A 175 -17.99 -10.26 6.93
CA GLU A 175 -19.35 -10.26 6.38
C GLU A 175 -20.05 -11.61 6.56
N ALA A 176 -19.32 -12.72 6.41
CA ALA A 176 -19.86 -14.06 6.63
C ALA A 176 -20.19 -14.29 8.12
N GLN A 177 -19.33 -13.81 9.03
CA GLN A 177 -19.57 -13.85 10.47
C GLN A 177 -20.78 -12.99 10.86
N ILE A 178 -20.90 -11.77 10.33
CA ILE A 178 -22.06 -10.88 10.57
C ILE A 178 -23.35 -11.56 10.11
N ARG A 179 -23.36 -12.18 8.92
CA ARG A 179 -24.53 -12.94 8.44
C ARG A 179 -24.91 -14.09 9.37
N THR A 180 -23.91 -14.82 9.88
CA THR A 180 -24.13 -15.93 10.80
C THR A 180 -24.69 -15.44 12.14
N LEU A 181 -24.12 -14.37 12.70
CA LEU A 181 -24.59 -13.75 13.94
C LEU A 181 -26.00 -13.18 13.80
N ALA A 182 -26.31 -12.55 12.66
CA ALA A 182 -27.66 -12.07 12.35
C ALA A 182 -28.67 -13.24 12.34
N ALA A 183 -28.32 -14.36 11.71
CA ALA A 183 -29.17 -15.55 11.72
C ALA A 183 -29.37 -16.12 13.13
N GLN A 184 -28.31 -16.19 13.95
CA GLN A 184 -28.40 -16.62 15.35
C GLN A 184 -29.28 -15.69 16.19
N LEU A 185 -29.19 -14.37 15.95
CA LEU A 185 -30.03 -13.38 16.62
C LEU A 185 -31.51 -13.59 16.28
N THR A 186 -31.84 -13.86 15.00
CA THR A 186 -33.21 -14.15 14.59
C THR A 186 -33.75 -15.41 15.27
N VAL A 187 -32.97 -16.50 15.32
CA VAL A 187 -33.37 -17.73 16.01
C VAL A 187 -33.59 -17.48 17.51
N SER A 188 -32.69 -16.74 18.16
CA SER A 188 -32.83 -16.38 19.59
C SER A 188 -34.09 -15.54 19.85
N GLN A 189 -34.39 -14.57 18.97
CA GLN A 189 -35.61 -13.77 19.06
C GLN A 189 -36.88 -14.64 18.91
N GLU A 190 -36.87 -15.61 18.01
CA GLU A 190 -37.97 -16.58 17.86
C GLU A 190 -38.12 -17.46 19.11
N GLU A 191 -37.02 -17.93 19.70
CA GLU A 191 -37.05 -18.71 20.95
C GLU A 191 -37.63 -17.89 22.12
N VAL A 192 -37.22 -16.62 22.26
CA VAL A 192 -37.77 -15.71 23.28
C VAL A 192 -39.26 -15.48 23.05
N ALA A 193 -39.67 -15.22 21.81
CA ALA A 193 -41.08 -15.04 21.46
C ALA A 193 -41.90 -16.31 21.76
N ASN A 194 -41.37 -17.49 21.49
CA ASN A 194 -42.02 -18.76 21.80
C ASN A 194 -42.10 -19.02 23.32
N ARG A 195 -41.05 -18.71 24.09
CA ARG A 195 -41.11 -18.77 25.56
C ARG A 195 -42.14 -17.80 26.12
N GLN A 196 -42.22 -16.59 25.59
CA GLN A 196 -43.21 -15.61 26.03
C GLN A 196 -44.63 -16.14 25.82
N ARG A 197 -44.93 -16.70 24.64
CA ARG A 197 -46.22 -17.34 24.36
C ARG A 197 -46.51 -18.50 25.31
N ALA A 198 -45.52 -19.35 25.59
CA ALA A 198 -45.67 -20.47 26.51
C ALA A 198 -45.93 -19.99 27.96
N MET A 199 -45.29 -18.90 28.39
CA MET A 199 -45.54 -18.27 29.69
C MET A 199 -46.94 -17.67 29.76
N ASP A 200 -47.40 -16.98 28.71
CA ASP A 200 -48.76 -16.42 28.64
C ASP A 200 -49.82 -17.55 28.70
N GLU A 201 -49.58 -18.67 28.02
CA GLU A 201 -50.45 -19.85 28.07
C GLU A 201 -50.47 -20.51 29.46
N ALA A 202 -49.30 -20.66 30.10
CA ALA A 202 -49.20 -21.16 31.47
C ALA A 202 -49.92 -20.23 32.46
N GLN A 203 -49.80 -18.91 32.31
CA GLN A 203 -50.48 -17.92 33.14
C GLN A 203 -52.00 -17.99 32.99
N LEU A 204 -52.50 -18.20 31.76
CA LEU A 204 -53.92 -18.45 31.51
C LEU A 204 -54.38 -19.75 32.20
N GLN A 205 -53.57 -20.81 32.16
CA GLN A 205 -53.88 -22.07 32.83
C GLN A 205 -53.91 -21.93 34.35
N VAL A 206 -52.97 -21.19 34.95
CA VAL A 206 -52.95 -20.86 36.38
C VAL A 206 -54.16 -20.01 36.77
N THR A 207 -54.57 -19.07 35.93
CA THR A 207 -55.76 -18.26 36.18
C THR A 207 -57.03 -19.12 36.16
N ARG A 208 -57.12 -20.07 35.21
CA ARG A 208 -58.22 -21.05 35.16
C ARG A 208 -58.20 -21.99 36.35
N SER A 209 -57.04 -22.48 36.78
CA SER A 209 -56.95 -23.34 37.96
C SER A 209 -57.31 -22.57 39.24
N SER A 210 -56.86 -21.32 39.36
CA SER A 210 -57.23 -20.44 40.47
C SER A 210 -58.74 -20.20 40.55
N SER A 211 -59.42 -19.99 39.42
CA SER A 211 -60.89 -19.87 39.42
C SER A 211 -61.59 -21.18 39.80
N THR A 212 -61.06 -22.35 39.39
CA THR A 212 -61.55 -23.65 39.85
C THR A 212 -61.29 -23.88 41.35
N VAL A 213 -60.15 -23.44 41.88
CA VAL A 213 -59.86 -23.52 43.33
C VAL A 213 -60.80 -22.60 44.11
N SER A 214 -61.07 -21.39 43.61
CA SER A 214 -62.00 -20.47 44.26
C SER A 214 -63.43 -21.02 44.30
N THR A 215 -63.90 -21.67 43.23
CA THR A 215 -65.21 -22.34 43.20
C THR A 215 -65.26 -23.55 44.15
N LEU A 216 -64.23 -24.38 44.16
CA LEU A 216 -64.10 -25.48 45.13
C LEU A 216 -64.06 -24.97 46.57
N GLN A 217 -63.37 -23.86 46.84
CA GLN A 217 -63.32 -23.24 48.17
C GLN A 217 -64.70 -22.76 48.63
N GLN A 218 -65.49 -22.14 47.74
CA GLN A 218 -66.87 -21.76 48.04
C GLN A 218 -67.76 -22.98 48.32
N GLU A 219 -67.55 -24.08 47.60
CA GLU A 219 -68.27 -25.33 47.83
C GLU A 219 -67.88 -25.98 49.17
N ILE A 220 -66.59 -25.96 49.52
CA ILE A 220 -66.08 -26.37 50.85
C ILE A 220 -66.70 -25.51 51.96
N ASP A 221 -66.74 -24.19 51.79
CA ASP A 221 -67.34 -23.28 52.77
C ASP A 221 -68.84 -23.55 52.94
N ARG A 222 -69.54 -23.82 51.84
CA ARG A 222 -70.96 -24.21 51.87
C ARG A 222 -71.15 -25.54 52.61
N LEU A 223 -70.41 -26.57 52.24
CA LEU A 223 -70.45 -27.88 52.91
C LEU A 223 -70.06 -27.77 54.39
N THR A 224 -69.13 -26.89 54.73
CA THR A 224 -68.73 -26.61 56.11
C THR A 224 -69.86 -25.95 56.89
N ARG A 225 -70.60 -25.00 56.30
CA ARG A 225 -71.80 -24.42 56.93
C ARG A 225 -72.90 -25.45 57.09
N GLU A 226 -73.13 -26.31 56.09
CA GLU A 226 -74.10 -27.41 56.19
C GLU A 226 -73.71 -28.40 57.29
N ARG A 227 -72.43 -28.78 57.37
CA ARG A 227 -71.88 -29.63 58.43
C ARG A 227 -71.98 -28.96 59.80
N ASN A 228 -71.71 -27.67 59.92
CA ASN A 228 -71.86 -26.94 61.18
C ASN A 228 -73.33 -26.78 61.58
N ALA A 229 -74.24 -26.62 60.62
CA ALA A 229 -75.68 -26.61 60.88
C ALA A 229 -76.19 -28.00 61.32
N LEU A 230 -75.64 -29.08 60.75
CA LEU A 230 -75.88 -30.46 61.18
C LEU A 230 -75.28 -30.76 62.56
N ALA A 231 -74.09 -30.24 62.85
CA ALA A 231 -73.45 -30.31 64.15
C ALA A 231 -74.23 -29.53 65.22
N ALA A 232 -74.70 -28.32 64.91
CA ALA A 232 -75.59 -27.54 65.78
C ALA A 232 -76.95 -28.24 66.00
N ARG A 233 -77.41 -29.03 65.03
CA ARG A 233 -78.56 -29.95 65.19
C ARG A 233 -78.23 -31.12 66.13
N ALA A 234 -77.02 -31.66 66.06
CA ALA A 234 -76.55 -32.69 66.97
C ALA A 234 -76.33 -32.16 68.41
N GLU A 235 -76.00 -30.86 68.56
CA GLU A 235 -75.87 -30.17 69.86
C GLU A 235 -77.22 -29.84 70.53
N SER A 236 -78.35 -30.00 69.84
CA SER A 236 -79.70 -29.88 70.45
C SER A 236 -80.13 -31.12 71.27
N GLY A 237 -79.26 -32.13 71.38
CA GLY A 237 -79.32 -33.22 72.36
C GLY A 237 -78.22 -33.08 73.42
N GLN A 238 -78.63 -33.07 74.68
CA GLN A 238 -77.86 -32.78 75.91
C GLN A 238 -76.68 -33.75 76.22
N PRO A 239 -75.80 -33.45 77.22
CA PRO A 239 -74.36 -33.25 77.04
C PRO A 239 -73.47 -34.32 77.70
N ALA A 240 -72.17 -34.32 77.39
CA ALA A 240 -71.15 -34.81 78.32
C ALA A 240 -69.79 -34.14 78.09
N ALA A 241 -69.22 -33.68 79.19
CA ALA A 241 -67.93 -33.02 79.30
C ALA A 241 -66.76 -33.89 78.80
N VAL A 242 -65.62 -33.26 78.51
CA VAL A 242 -64.34 -33.47 79.21
C VAL A 242 -63.30 -32.49 78.65
N LYS A 243 -62.53 -31.90 79.58
CA LYS A 243 -61.38 -31.04 79.33
C LYS A 243 -60.22 -31.88 78.78
N GLU A 244 -59.50 -31.37 77.79
CA GLU A 244 -58.07 -31.67 77.66
C GLU A 244 -57.32 -30.50 77.01
N THR A 245 -56.28 -30.07 77.71
CA THR A 245 -55.17 -29.20 77.28
C THR A 245 -54.52 -29.70 76.01
N VAL A 246 -53.96 -28.83 75.15
CA VAL A 246 -52.59 -28.93 74.59
C VAL A 246 -52.27 -27.79 73.60
N GLU A 247 -51.14 -27.16 73.91
CA GLU A 247 -50.10 -26.50 73.11
C GLU A 247 -50.36 -25.35 72.12
N VAL A 248 -49.73 -24.24 72.51
CA VAL A 248 -49.23 -23.13 71.70
C VAL A 248 -48.52 -23.63 70.44
N HIS A 249 -49.03 -23.27 69.26
CA HIS A 249 -48.25 -23.30 68.02
C HIS A 249 -47.57 -21.95 67.83
N VAL A 250 -46.28 -21.95 68.13
CA VAL A 250 -45.30 -20.94 67.74
C VAL A 250 -45.28 -20.83 66.22
N LEU A 251 -45.11 -19.60 65.72
CA LEU A 251 -44.90 -19.26 64.31
C LEU A 251 -43.98 -20.26 63.58
N PRO A 252 -44.29 -20.63 62.33
CA PRO A 252 -43.52 -21.61 61.58
C PRO A 252 -42.10 -21.10 61.24
N PRO A 253 -41.06 -21.94 61.37
CA PRO A 253 -39.65 -21.60 61.15
C PRO A 253 -39.30 -21.63 59.66
N GLY A 254 -39.90 -20.71 58.90
CA GLY A 254 -39.60 -20.51 57.47
C GLY A 254 -39.17 -19.09 57.11
N LEU A 255 -39.16 -18.17 58.08
CA LEU A 255 -38.84 -16.76 57.82
C LEU A 255 -37.36 -16.43 57.95
N GLN A 256 -36.54 -17.24 58.62
CA GLN A 256 -35.07 -17.03 58.63
C GLN A 256 -34.44 -17.45 57.30
N THR A 257 -34.88 -18.57 56.72
CA THR A 257 -34.36 -19.05 55.43
C THR A 257 -34.80 -18.21 54.25
N LEU A 258 -35.98 -17.59 54.32
CA LEU A 258 -36.46 -16.68 53.27
C LEU A 258 -35.80 -15.30 53.36
N ASP A 259 -35.60 -14.78 54.58
CA ASP A 259 -34.95 -13.48 54.80
C ASP A 259 -33.44 -13.54 54.51
N ASP A 260 -32.77 -14.65 54.85
CA ASP A 260 -31.38 -14.92 54.46
C ASP A 260 -31.23 -15.07 52.94
N ALA A 261 -32.18 -15.75 52.28
CA ALA A 261 -32.20 -15.87 50.81
C ALA A 261 -32.49 -14.53 50.12
N LEU A 262 -33.32 -13.66 50.72
CA LEU A 262 -33.59 -12.31 50.24
C LEU A 262 -32.39 -11.39 50.43
N GLN A 263 -31.67 -11.49 51.55
CA GLN A 263 -30.44 -10.72 51.78
C GLN A 263 -29.32 -11.15 50.83
N GLU A 264 -29.14 -12.44 50.57
CA GLU A 264 -28.16 -12.94 49.61
C GLU A 264 -28.53 -12.56 48.17
N ALA A 265 -29.83 -12.64 47.81
CA ALA A 265 -30.31 -12.18 46.51
C ALA A 265 -30.10 -10.67 46.34
N ASN A 266 -30.39 -9.86 47.35
CA ASN A 266 -30.15 -8.42 47.34
C ASN A 266 -28.67 -8.09 47.21
N ARG A 267 -27.77 -8.80 47.91
CA ARG A 267 -26.32 -8.63 47.75
C ARG A 267 -25.84 -8.95 46.34
N ARG A 268 -26.36 -10.01 45.72
CA ARG A 268 -26.04 -10.36 44.33
C ARG A 268 -26.58 -9.32 43.36
N LEU A 269 -27.75 -8.75 43.65
CA LEU A 269 -28.37 -7.68 42.86
C LEU A 269 -27.58 -6.37 42.96
N GLU A 270 -27.09 -6.03 44.16
CA GLU A 270 -26.18 -4.90 44.39
C GLU A 270 -24.85 -5.09 43.67
N ALA A 271 -24.22 -6.26 43.79
CA ALA A 271 -22.96 -6.58 43.10
C ALA A 271 -23.12 -6.55 41.57
N ALA A 272 -24.23 -7.10 41.05
CA ALA A 272 -24.54 -7.04 39.63
C ALA A 272 -24.82 -5.61 39.15
N ASN A 273 -25.50 -4.79 39.96
CA ASN A 273 -25.72 -3.38 39.64
C ASN A 273 -24.41 -2.58 39.63
N GLU A 274 -23.47 -2.86 40.54
CA GLU A 274 -22.14 -2.24 40.52
C GLU A 274 -21.31 -2.67 39.29
N ASP A 275 -21.39 -3.94 38.89
CA ASP A 275 -20.75 -4.43 37.67
C ASP A 275 -21.36 -3.80 36.41
N VAL A 276 -22.69 -3.70 36.34
CA VAL A 276 -23.41 -3.02 35.25
C VAL A 276 -22.99 -1.55 35.16
N LYS A 277 -22.93 -0.85 36.30
CA LYS A 277 -22.48 0.54 36.35
C LYS A 277 -21.02 0.69 35.90
N ARG A 278 -20.11 -0.16 36.38
CA ARG A 278 -18.71 -0.15 35.92
C ARG A 278 -18.59 -0.42 34.42
N LYS A 279 -19.39 -1.33 33.88
CA LYS A 279 -19.39 -1.63 32.43
C LYS A 279 -20.02 -0.51 31.60
N GLN A 280 -21.01 0.21 32.13
CA GLN A 280 -21.54 1.42 31.51
C GLN A 280 -20.51 2.55 31.49
N ASP A 281 -19.82 2.80 32.60
CA ASP A 281 -18.74 3.80 32.66
C ASP A 281 -17.59 3.46 31.68
N GLU A 282 -17.25 2.17 31.54
CA GLU A 282 -16.25 1.68 30.58
C GLU A 282 -16.72 1.86 29.13
N LEU A 283 -17.99 1.57 28.84
CA LEU A 283 -18.59 1.77 27.52
C LEU A 283 -18.66 3.25 27.14
N ASP A 284 -19.03 4.13 28.07
CA ASP A 284 -19.11 5.57 27.81
C ASP A 284 -17.71 6.15 27.53
N ARG A 285 -16.69 5.68 28.25
CA ARG A 285 -15.30 6.04 27.97
C ARG A 285 -14.84 5.54 26.60
N LEU A 286 -15.12 4.28 26.25
CA LEU A 286 -14.77 3.71 24.95
C LEU A 286 -15.49 4.42 23.80
N ASN A 287 -16.76 4.78 23.98
CA ASN A 287 -17.52 5.54 22.99
C ASN A 287 -16.94 6.94 22.77
N LEU A 288 -16.47 7.60 23.84
CA LEU A 288 -15.78 8.89 23.73
C LEU A 288 -14.45 8.75 22.96
N GLU A 289 -13.68 7.70 23.25
CA GLU A 289 -12.41 7.44 22.57
C GLU A 289 -12.61 7.09 21.09
N ILE A 290 -13.63 6.30 20.77
CA ILE A 290 -14.02 5.99 19.38
C ILE A 290 -14.46 7.25 18.65
N ALA A 291 -15.31 8.10 19.26
CA ALA A 291 -15.75 9.34 18.65
C ALA A 291 -14.55 10.26 18.34
N GLN A 292 -13.61 10.38 19.28
CA GLN A 292 -12.42 11.20 19.11
C GLN A 292 -11.48 10.65 18.02
N GLN A 293 -11.28 9.34 17.96
CA GLN A 293 -10.52 8.70 16.88
C GLN A 293 -11.20 8.85 15.52
N GLN A 294 -12.53 8.76 15.47
CA GLN A 294 -13.30 8.93 14.25
C GLN A 294 -13.19 10.38 13.71
N ASP A 295 -13.21 11.37 14.61
CA ASP A 295 -13.01 12.78 14.25
C ASP A 295 -11.59 13.03 13.71
N ASP A 296 -10.57 12.43 14.32
CA ASP A 296 -9.18 12.51 13.84
C ASP A 296 -9.02 11.86 12.46
N ILE A 297 -9.63 10.68 12.26
CA ILE A 297 -9.62 9.97 10.97
C ILE A 297 -10.34 10.82 9.90
N ASN A 298 -11.51 11.35 10.21
CA ASN A 298 -12.30 12.16 9.28
C ASN A 298 -11.57 13.46 8.90
N SER A 299 -10.94 14.12 9.87
CA SER A 299 -10.13 15.33 9.65
C SER A 299 -8.91 15.03 8.77
N SER A 300 -8.21 13.92 9.03
CA SER A 300 -7.08 13.47 8.21
C SER A 300 -7.49 13.11 6.78
N ALA A 301 -8.62 12.40 6.64
CA ALA A 301 -9.17 12.02 5.34
C ALA A 301 -9.61 13.24 4.51
N ASP A 302 -10.27 14.22 5.14
CA ASP A 302 -10.66 15.48 4.49
C ASP A 302 -9.44 16.31 4.05
N ALA A 303 -8.42 16.41 4.91
CA ALA A 303 -7.16 17.07 4.55
C ALA A 303 -6.48 16.38 3.35
N ARG A 304 -6.44 15.03 3.34
CA ARG A 304 -5.87 14.25 2.23
C ARG A 304 -6.67 14.44 0.94
N ALA A 305 -8.01 14.40 1.01
CA ALA A 305 -8.87 14.63 -0.15
C ALA A 305 -8.63 16.02 -0.75
N LYS A 306 -8.55 17.06 0.09
CA LYS A 306 -8.23 18.43 -0.35
C LYS A 306 -6.87 18.53 -1.02
N MET A 307 -5.84 17.85 -0.50
CA MET A 307 -4.51 17.82 -1.13
C MET A 307 -4.51 17.10 -2.48
N ILE A 308 -5.23 15.99 -2.61
CA ILE A 308 -5.36 15.27 -3.90
C ILE A 308 -6.04 16.15 -4.94
N THR A 309 -7.14 16.84 -4.58
CA THR A 309 -7.81 17.78 -5.47
C THR A 309 -6.90 18.94 -5.87
N LEU A 310 -6.13 19.49 -4.94
CA LEU A 310 -5.19 20.57 -5.23
C LEU A 310 -4.11 20.14 -6.23
N VAL A 311 -3.59 18.91 -6.13
CA VAL A 311 -2.64 18.36 -7.11
C VAL A 311 -3.27 18.27 -8.50
N ALA A 312 -4.50 17.75 -8.59
CA ALA A 312 -5.23 17.67 -9.86
C ALA A 312 -5.49 19.06 -10.48
N ASP A 313 -5.78 20.06 -9.66
CA ASP A 313 -5.95 21.44 -10.11
C ASP A 313 -4.63 22.04 -10.65
N ILE A 314 -3.50 21.77 -9.99
CA ILE A 314 -2.17 22.20 -10.45
C ILE A 314 -1.81 21.53 -11.78
N GLU A 315 -2.09 20.25 -11.95
CA GLU A 315 -1.90 19.53 -13.22
C GLU A 315 -2.75 20.14 -14.35
N SER A 316 -4.00 20.48 -14.06
CA SER A 316 -4.89 21.19 -14.99
C SER A 316 -4.34 22.56 -15.39
N VAL A 317 -3.80 23.33 -14.43
CA VAL A 317 -3.14 24.61 -14.69
C VAL A 317 -1.88 24.43 -15.55
N ALA A 318 -1.06 23.41 -15.27
CA ALA A 318 0.14 23.10 -16.05
C ALA A 318 -0.21 22.78 -17.52
N HIS A 319 -1.26 21.98 -17.75
CA HIS A 319 -1.73 21.70 -19.11
C HIS A 319 -2.26 22.94 -19.84
N LYS A 320 -3.05 23.78 -19.15
CA LYS A 320 -3.55 25.05 -19.72
C LYS A 320 -2.39 25.99 -20.05
N TYR A 321 -1.39 26.05 -19.19
CA TYR A 321 -0.18 26.84 -19.42
C TYR A 321 0.58 26.38 -20.66
N GLN A 322 0.81 25.07 -20.81
CA GLN A 322 1.51 24.52 -21.98
C GLN A 322 0.77 24.84 -23.29
N SER A 323 -0.56 24.74 -23.29
CA SER A 323 -1.40 25.10 -24.44
C SER A 323 -1.33 26.61 -24.76
N ALA A 324 -1.38 27.47 -23.75
CA ALA A 324 -1.25 28.92 -23.90
C ALA A 324 0.15 29.33 -24.41
N GLN A 325 1.20 28.69 -23.90
CA GLN A 325 2.58 28.94 -24.33
C GLN A 325 2.78 28.58 -25.81
N LEU A 326 2.27 27.42 -26.24
CA LEU A 326 2.32 27.02 -27.65
C LEU A 326 1.59 28.04 -28.54
N THR A 327 0.41 28.49 -28.11
CA THR A 327 -0.37 29.50 -28.83
C THR A 327 0.38 30.83 -28.94
N ALA A 328 1.04 31.28 -27.86
CA ALA A 328 1.82 32.51 -27.84
C ALA A 328 3.06 32.43 -28.76
N ILE A 329 3.71 31.26 -28.82
CA ILE A 329 4.84 30.99 -29.73
C ILE A 329 4.36 31.03 -31.19
N PHE A 330 3.25 30.37 -31.51
CA PHE A 330 2.69 30.36 -32.87
C PHE A 330 2.18 31.73 -33.33
N ALA A 331 1.66 32.55 -32.41
CA ALA A 331 1.21 33.92 -32.69
C ALA A 331 2.34 34.95 -32.76
N ASN A 332 3.59 34.56 -32.47
CA ASN A 332 4.76 35.43 -32.37
C ASN A 332 4.57 36.61 -31.37
N ALA A 333 3.72 36.41 -30.35
CA ALA A 333 3.33 37.39 -29.33
C ALA A 333 4.15 37.25 -28.02
N SER A 334 5.29 36.55 -28.08
CA SER A 334 6.12 36.21 -26.91
C SER A 334 6.57 37.43 -26.09
N ALA A 335 6.69 38.61 -26.71
CA ALA A 335 7.03 39.86 -26.02
C ALA A 335 5.87 40.41 -25.17
N GLU A 336 4.63 40.25 -25.62
CA GLU A 336 3.42 40.74 -24.93
C GLU A 336 3.03 39.81 -23.77
N CYS A 337 3.31 38.51 -23.89
CA CYS A 337 3.04 37.53 -22.84
C CYS A 337 4.10 37.50 -21.72
N ARG A 338 5.29 38.09 -21.94
CA ARG A 338 6.40 38.10 -20.97
C ARG A 338 6.03 38.55 -19.55
N PRO A 339 5.34 39.70 -19.33
CA PRO A 339 4.97 40.13 -17.98
C PRO A 339 3.99 39.16 -17.28
N ILE A 340 3.14 38.46 -18.04
CA ILE A 340 2.23 37.45 -17.51
C ILE A 340 3.03 36.21 -17.06
N LEU A 341 4.02 35.80 -17.86
CA LEU A 341 4.91 34.69 -17.52
C LEU A 341 5.79 35.00 -16.29
N GLU A 342 6.29 36.23 -16.17
CA GLU A 342 7.07 36.68 -15.00
C GLU A 342 6.20 36.69 -13.73
N GLY A 343 4.93 37.14 -13.82
CA GLY A 343 3.97 37.04 -12.72
C GLY A 343 3.67 35.60 -12.31
N LEU A 344 3.48 34.71 -13.28
CA LEU A 344 3.20 33.28 -13.04
C LEU A 344 4.41 32.58 -12.41
N ALA A 345 5.63 32.90 -12.84
CA ALA A 345 6.86 32.41 -12.23
C ALA A 345 7.00 32.85 -10.75
N GLY A 346 6.60 34.09 -10.43
CA GLY A 346 6.56 34.59 -9.06
C GLY A 346 5.59 33.81 -8.16
N VAL A 347 4.38 33.53 -8.66
CA VAL A 347 3.38 32.73 -7.93
C VAL A 347 3.86 31.30 -7.70
N LEU A 348 4.42 30.66 -8.73
CA LEU A 348 4.98 29.31 -8.60
C LEU A 348 6.15 29.24 -7.62
N THR A 349 7.01 30.25 -7.61
CA THR A 349 8.14 30.33 -6.67
C THR A 349 7.66 30.47 -5.23
N LYS A 350 6.62 31.29 -5.00
CA LYS A 350 5.99 31.42 -3.69
C LYS A 350 5.36 30.09 -3.23
N PHE A 351 4.58 29.45 -4.10
CA PHE A 351 3.98 28.14 -3.81
C PHE A 351 5.03 27.08 -3.47
N LEU A 352 6.11 27.01 -4.26
CA LEU A 352 7.22 26.10 -4.00
C LEU A 352 7.89 26.38 -2.65
N GLY A 353 8.03 27.66 -2.27
CA GLY A 353 8.52 28.05 -0.95
C GLY A 353 7.61 27.58 0.20
N GLU A 354 6.29 27.71 0.04
CA GLU A 354 5.30 27.27 1.04
C GLU A 354 5.28 25.73 1.17
N VAL A 355 5.36 25.00 0.06
CA VAL A 355 5.47 23.52 0.07
C VAL A 355 6.74 23.07 0.78
N ASN A 356 7.88 23.68 0.47
CA ASN A 356 9.15 23.33 1.12
C ASN A 356 9.13 23.65 2.63
N ALA A 357 8.48 24.75 3.03
CA ALA A 357 8.29 25.08 4.44
C ALA A 357 7.41 24.04 5.16
N ALA A 358 6.32 23.58 4.52
CA ALA A 358 5.45 22.53 5.05
C ALA A 358 6.16 21.17 5.16
N LEU A 359 7.01 20.82 4.18
CA LEU A 359 7.81 19.60 4.26
C LEU A 359 8.83 19.66 5.41
N ALA A 360 9.48 20.81 5.61
CA ALA A 360 10.42 21.00 6.72
C ALA A 360 9.77 20.90 8.10
N THR A 361 8.57 21.45 8.29
CA THR A 361 7.84 21.32 9.58
C THR A 361 7.45 19.87 9.85
N THR A 362 7.13 19.09 8.82
CA THR A 362 6.79 17.66 8.93
C THR A 362 7.99 16.82 9.40
N GLU A 363 9.19 17.10 8.91
CA GLU A 363 10.43 16.45 9.35
C GLU A 363 10.79 16.77 10.81
N THR A 364 10.47 17.99 11.25
CA THR A 364 10.78 18.46 12.60
C THR A 364 9.87 17.78 13.64
N THR A 365 8.59 17.63 13.32
CA THR A 365 7.60 16.93 14.17
C THR A 365 7.92 15.43 14.31
N ASN A 366 8.35 14.76 13.23
CA ASN A 366 8.74 13.34 13.28
C ASN A 366 10.02 13.08 14.10
N ARG A 367 10.93 14.05 14.21
CA ARG A 367 12.12 13.94 15.08
C ARG A 367 11.79 14.11 16.57
N VAL A 368 10.80 14.93 16.90
CA VAL A 368 10.36 15.12 18.30
C VAL A 368 9.61 13.90 18.82
N SER A 369 8.71 13.31 18.03
CA SER A 369 7.96 12.09 18.42
C SER A 369 8.83 10.83 18.57
N ARG A 370 10.02 10.79 17.95
CA ARG A 370 10.99 9.69 18.15
C ARG A 370 11.83 9.83 19.42
N ARG A 371 11.99 11.04 19.97
CA ARG A 371 12.75 11.30 21.20
C ARG A 371 11.93 11.10 22.48
N THR A 372 10.60 11.15 22.39
CA THR A 372 9.69 10.92 23.53
C THR A 372 9.29 9.45 23.70
N ARG A 373 9.73 8.55 22.81
CA ARG A 373 9.48 7.10 22.86
C ARG A 373 10.71 6.25 23.27
N THR A 374 11.79 6.91 23.70
CA THR A 374 12.95 6.31 24.37
C THR A 374 13.01 6.85 25.79
#